data_AF-A0A1Y4PYV1-F1
#
_entry.id   AF-A0A1Y4PYV1-F1
#
_cell.length_a   1.000
_cell.length_b   1.000
_cell.length_c   1.000
_cell.angle_alpha   90.00
_cell.angle_beta   90.00
_cell.angle_gamma   90.00
#
_symmetry.space_group_name_H-M   'P 1'
#
loop_
_entity.id
_entity.type
_entity.pdbx_description
1 polymer ?
#
loop_
_entity_poly.entity_id
_entity_poly.type
_entity_poly.pdbx_seq_one_letter_code
_entity_poly.pdbx_strand_id
1 'polypeptide(L)'
;MISPLAYIHPEAKIGENVEIAPFVFIDKNVVIGDNNKIMANANILYGSRIGNGNTIFPGAVIGAIPQDLKFRGEESTAEIGDNNLIRENVTINRGTAAKGRTIVGNNNLLMEGVHVAHDALVGNGCIIGNSTKMAGEIIIDDNAIVSANVLMHQFCHVGSHVMIQGGCRFSKDIPPYIIAGREPIAFSGINIIGLRRRGFANEVIESIHNAYRIIYQSGLNTTEALKKIEDEFEKSPEIDYIIDFIRNSERGIIK
;
A
#
# COMPACT_ATOMS: atom_id res chain seq x y z
N MET A 1 15.88 24.10 1.11
CA MET A 1 15.83 25.45 0.46
C MET A 1 14.46 25.60 -0.20
N ILE A 2 13.75 26.69 0.05
CA ILE A 2 12.39 26.92 -0.45
C ILE A 2 12.45 27.93 -1.60
N SER A 3 11.92 27.56 -2.76
CA SER A 3 11.83 28.44 -3.92
C SER A 3 10.85 29.59 -3.68
N PRO A 4 11.19 30.85 -4.06
CA PRO A 4 10.25 31.97 -3.99
C PRO A 4 9.09 31.87 -4.99
N LEU A 5 9.14 30.90 -5.91
CA LEU A 5 8.08 30.60 -6.87
C LEU A 5 7.10 29.52 -6.39
N ALA A 6 7.28 29.01 -5.17
CA ALA A 6 6.31 28.12 -4.53
C ALA A 6 5.23 28.94 -3.82
N TYR A 7 3.99 28.48 -3.86
CA TYR A 7 2.93 28.99 -2.99
C TYR A 7 2.87 28.13 -1.73
N ILE A 8 3.02 28.77 -0.57
CA ILE A 8 2.91 28.11 0.74
C ILE A 8 1.98 28.94 1.60
N HIS A 9 0.87 28.35 2.04
CA HIS A 9 -0.05 29.02 2.94
C HIS A 9 0.64 29.36 4.27
N PRO A 10 0.42 30.54 4.89
CA PRO A 10 1.10 30.94 6.12
C PRO A 10 0.91 30.01 7.33
N GLU A 11 -0.19 29.25 7.34
CA GLU A 11 -0.50 28.27 8.40
C GLU A 11 0.11 26.87 8.18
N ALA A 12 0.73 26.63 7.02
CA ALA A 12 1.40 25.36 6.76
C ALA A 12 2.62 25.22 7.70
N LYS A 13 2.78 24.02 8.28
CA LYS A 13 3.90 23.71 9.16
C LYS A 13 4.95 22.92 8.39
N ILE A 14 6.13 23.52 8.22
CA ILE A 14 7.25 22.94 7.47
C ILE A 14 8.41 22.70 8.43
N GLY A 15 8.94 21.49 8.42
CA GLY A 15 10.10 21.09 9.21
C GLY A 15 11.42 21.66 8.71
N GLU A 16 12.51 21.16 9.27
CA GLU A 16 13.87 21.55 8.94
C GLU A 16 14.39 20.88 7.67
N ASN A 17 15.32 21.54 6.99
CA ASN A 17 16.00 21.02 5.80
C ASN A 17 15.05 20.53 4.67
N VAL A 18 13.89 21.19 4.51
CA VAL A 18 12.94 20.88 3.43
C VAL A 18 13.35 21.63 2.15
N GLU A 19 13.43 20.90 1.03
CA GLU A 19 13.60 21.45 -0.32
C GLU A 19 12.25 21.55 -1.01
N ILE A 20 11.86 22.75 -1.43
CA ILE A 20 10.59 23.00 -2.14
C ILE A 20 10.89 23.73 -3.44
N ALA A 21 10.59 23.06 -4.55
CA ALA A 21 10.86 23.54 -5.91
C ALA A 21 9.84 24.60 -6.39
N PRO A 22 10.10 25.29 -7.51
CA PRO A 22 9.14 26.22 -8.12
C PRO A 22 7.78 25.59 -8.41
N PHE A 23 6.72 26.40 -8.30
CA PHE A 23 5.35 26.03 -8.67
C PHE A 23 4.75 24.89 -7.84
N VAL A 24 5.37 24.55 -6.70
CA VAL A 24 4.71 23.73 -5.67
C VAL A 24 3.60 24.56 -5.03
N PHE A 25 2.46 23.92 -4.78
CA PHE A 25 1.35 24.48 -4.01
C PHE A 25 1.20 23.73 -2.69
N ILE A 26 1.27 24.45 -1.57
CA ILE A 26 1.04 23.93 -0.22
C ILE A 26 -0.08 24.72 0.44
N ASP A 27 -1.17 24.01 0.75
CA ASP A 27 -2.39 24.57 1.33
C ASP A 27 -2.28 24.80 2.85
N LYS A 28 -3.32 25.40 3.45
CA LYS A 28 -3.50 25.47 4.90
C LYS A 28 -3.73 24.08 5.50
N ASN A 29 -3.55 23.94 6.82
CA ASN A 29 -3.70 22.67 7.52
C ASN A 29 -2.85 21.53 6.92
N VAL A 30 -1.62 21.86 6.52
CA VAL A 30 -0.60 20.91 6.07
C VAL A 30 0.53 20.85 7.09
N VAL A 31 1.02 19.64 7.34
CA VAL A 31 2.23 19.41 8.15
C VAL A 31 3.21 18.58 7.34
N ILE A 32 4.44 19.06 7.23
CA ILE A 32 5.56 18.40 6.55
C ILE A 32 6.73 18.34 7.52
N GLY A 33 7.25 17.14 7.77
CA GLY A 33 8.41 16.92 8.62
C GLY A 33 9.73 17.34 7.99
N ASP A 34 10.82 16.81 8.50
CA ASP A 34 12.17 17.24 8.17
C ASP A 34 12.74 16.53 6.94
N ASN A 35 13.75 17.12 6.31
CA ASN A 35 14.55 16.50 5.24
C ASN A 35 13.74 16.06 4.00
N ASN A 36 12.57 16.65 3.78
CA ASN A 36 11.74 16.32 2.62
C ASN A 36 12.20 17.07 1.37
N LYS A 37 11.98 16.45 0.21
CA LYS A 37 12.17 17.08 -1.10
C LYS A 37 10.86 17.07 -1.88
N ILE A 38 10.35 18.25 -2.20
CA ILE A 38 9.10 18.45 -2.94
C ILE A 38 9.45 19.10 -4.28
N MET A 39 9.33 18.31 -5.34
CA MET A 39 9.70 18.71 -6.70
C MET A 39 8.61 19.56 -7.37
N ALA A 40 8.97 20.20 -8.49
CA ALA A 40 8.17 21.26 -9.09
C ALA A 40 6.77 20.78 -9.49
N ASN A 41 5.77 21.64 -9.33
CA ASN A 41 4.36 21.36 -9.68
C ASN A 41 3.69 20.23 -8.86
N ALA A 42 4.26 19.82 -7.71
CA ALA A 42 3.55 18.99 -6.75
C ALA A 42 2.51 19.82 -5.96
N ASN A 43 1.42 19.18 -5.56
CA ASN A 43 0.32 19.79 -4.81
C ASN A 43 0.13 19.06 -3.48
N ILE A 44 0.31 19.79 -2.37
CA ILE A 44 0.09 19.30 -1.01
C ILE A 44 -1.10 20.04 -0.43
N LEU A 45 -2.23 19.35 -0.36
CA LEU A 45 -3.54 19.95 -0.09
C LEU A 45 -3.97 19.80 1.37
N TYR A 46 -5.03 20.51 1.74
CA TYR A 46 -5.62 20.53 3.06
C TYR A 46 -5.72 19.13 3.71
N GLY A 47 -5.25 19.01 4.96
CA GLY A 47 -5.32 17.77 5.74
C GLY A 47 -4.12 16.84 5.53
N SER A 48 -3.16 17.19 4.67
CA SER A 48 -1.96 16.38 4.46
C SER A 48 -1.06 16.36 5.70
N ARG A 49 -0.53 15.18 6.05
CA ARG A 49 0.50 14.95 7.08
C ARG A 49 1.62 14.15 6.45
N ILE A 50 2.80 14.75 6.32
CA ILE A 50 3.95 14.12 5.68
C ILE A 50 5.07 14.03 6.72
N GLY A 51 5.62 12.84 6.92
CA GLY A 51 6.75 12.57 7.79
C GLY A 51 8.05 13.15 7.24
N ASN A 52 9.15 12.42 7.40
CA ASN A 52 10.51 12.89 7.17
C ASN A 52 11.18 12.19 5.98
N GLY A 53 12.11 12.87 5.32
CA GLY A 53 12.98 12.24 4.31
C GLY A 53 12.26 11.73 3.06
N ASN A 54 11.04 12.20 2.78
CA ASN A 54 10.30 11.80 1.59
C ASN A 54 10.76 12.58 0.36
N THR A 55 10.64 11.97 -0.81
CA THR A 55 10.76 12.67 -2.10
C THR A 55 9.44 12.60 -2.85
N ILE A 56 8.86 13.77 -3.13
CA ILE A 56 7.59 13.92 -3.84
C ILE A 56 7.89 14.54 -5.21
N PHE A 57 7.61 13.78 -6.26
CA PHE A 57 7.95 14.09 -7.64
C PHE A 57 6.91 15.01 -8.31
N PRO A 58 7.24 15.56 -9.50
CA PRO A 58 6.36 16.51 -10.19
C PRO A 58 4.94 16.00 -10.47
N GLY A 59 3.96 16.88 -10.29
CA GLY A 59 2.55 16.60 -10.59
C GLY A 59 1.83 15.72 -9.57
N ALA A 60 2.52 15.18 -8.55
CA ALA A 60 1.87 14.44 -7.48
C ALA A 60 0.85 15.33 -6.74
N VAL A 61 -0.31 14.76 -6.39
CA VAL A 61 -1.40 15.45 -5.67
C VAL A 61 -1.74 14.67 -4.40
N ILE A 62 -1.42 15.25 -3.26
CA ILE A 62 -1.60 14.62 -1.94
C ILE A 62 -2.63 15.44 -1.15
N GLY A 63 -3.59 14.76 -0.54
CA GLY A 63 -4.61 15.38 0.32
C GLY A 63 -5.88 15.87 -0.39
N ALA A 64 -6.02 15.62 -1.70
CA ALA A 64 -7.27 15.94 -2.40
C ALA A 64 -8.46 15.21 -1.75
N ILE A 65 -9.65 15.82 -1.83
CA ILE A 65 -10.88 15.24 -1.28
C ILE A 65 -11.14 13.83 -1.86
N PRO A 66 -11.81 12.94 -1.12
CA PRO A 66 -12.24 11.65 -1.63
C PRO A 66 -13.01 11.76 -2.94
N GLN A 67 -12.84 10.75 -3.80
CA GLN A 67 -13.70 10.57 -4.97
C GLN A 67 -15.06 9.92 -4.63
N ASP A 68 -15.26 9.47 -3.38
CA ASP A 68 -16.54 8.93 -2.92
C ASP A 68 -17.61 10.02 -2.89
N LEU A 69 -18.68 9.84 -3.65
CA LEU A 69 -19.85 10.73 -3.69
C LEU A 69 -20.59 10.83 -2.35
N LYS A 70 -20.28 9.97 -1.37
CA LYS A 70 -20.77 10.07 0.00
C LYS A 70 -20.05 11.13 0.82
N PHE A 71 -18.88 11.60 0.40
CA PHE A 71 -18.15 12.67 1.09
C PHE A 71 -19.01 13.94 1.19
N ARG A 72 -19.05 14.57 2.36
CA ARG A 72 -19.90 15.74 2.66
C ARG A 72 -19.10 16.95 3.16
N GLY A 73 -17.78 16.91 3.05
CA GLY A 73 -16.93 18.01 3.53
C GLY A 73 -16.41 17.79 4.95
N GLU A 74 -16.57 16.59 5.51
CA GLU A 74 -16.02 16.23 6.82
C GLU A 74 -14.49 16.37 6.85
N GLU A 75 -13.95 16.63 8.04
CA GLU A 75 -12.51 16.70 8.28
C GLU A 75 -11.88 15.30 8.14
N SER A 76 -10.77 15.22 7.41
CA SER A 76 -10.00 13.99 7.26
C SER A 76 -8.57 14.28 6.80
N THR A 77 -7.69 13.29 6.87
CA THR A 77 -6.27 13.43 6.53
C THR A 77 -5.81 12.46 5.45
N ALA A 78 -4.76 12.88 4.74
CA ALA A 78 -3.90 11.99 3.95
C ALA A 78 -2.52 11.99 4.62
N GLU A 79 -2.05 10.83 5.04
CA GLU A 79 -0.89 10.69 5.89
C GLU A 79 0.17 9.82 5.21
N ILE A 80 1.40 10.32 5.18
CA ILE A 80 2.56 9.66 4.59
C ILE A 80 3.63 9.65 5.67
N GLY A 81 4.19 8.48 5.94
CA GLY A 81 5.28 8.31 6.90
C GLY A 81 6.62 8.84 6.37
N ASP A 82 7.68 8.09 6.64
CA ASP A 82 9.06 8.49 6.39
C ASP A 82 9.67 7.77 5.18
N ASN A 83 10.63 8.43 4.52
CA ASN A 83 11.50 7.83 3.50
C ASN A 83 10.77 7.24 2.27
N ASN A 84 9.60 7.78 1.94
CA ASN A 84 8.85 7.34 0.76
C ASN A 84 9.32 8.05 -0.52
N LEU A 85 9.22 7.33 -1.63
CA LEU A 85 9.38 7.87 -2.98
C LEU A 85 8.01 7.91 -3.65
N ILE A 86 7.45 9.12 -3.75
CA ILE A 86 6.14 9.39 -4.35
C ILE A 86 6.37 9.95 -5.74
N ARG A 87 6.26 9.10 -6.77
CA ARG A 87 6.61 9.43 -8.15
C ARG A 87 5.60 10.34 -8.84
N GLU A 88 5.88 10.64 -10.09
CA GLU A 88 5.17 11.63 -10.90
C GLU A 88 3.67 11.33 -10.94
N ASN A 89 2.83 12.36 -10.79
CA ASN A 89 1.37 12.26 -10.88
C ASN A 89 0.71 11.21 -9.96
N VAL A 90 1.39 10.78 -8.90
CA VAL A 90 0.75 9.96 -7.86
C VAL A 90 -0.35 10.77 -7.19
N THR A 91 -1.49 10.14 -6.94
CA THR A 91 -2.63 10.76 -6.24
C THR A 91 -2.93 10.01 -4.95
N ILE A 92 -2.99 10.75 -3.84
CA ILE A 92 -3.33 10.21 -2.52
C ILE A 92 -4.45 11.07 -1.95
N ASN A 93 -5.66 10.53 -1.92
CA ASN A 93 -6.82 11.25 -1.37
C ASN A 93 -6.86 11.11 0.15
N ARG A 94 -7.36 12.13 0.84
CA ARG A 94 -7.66 12.04 2.28
C ARG A 94 -8.85 11.11 2.53
N GLY A 95 -9.09 10.75 3.79
CA GLY A 95 -10.17 9.82 4.17
C GLY A 95 -11.59 10.39 4.02
N THR A 96 -12.58 9.57 4.34
CA THR A 96 -14.00 9.93 4.52
C THR A 96 -14.41 9.76 5.98
N ALA A 97 -15.68 9.99 6.32
CA ALA A 97 -16.21 9.65 7.64
C ALA A 97 -16.07 8.15 8.03
N ALA A 98 -15.76 7.25 7.08
CA ALA A 98 -15.58 5.82 7.36
C ALA A 98 -14.38 5.54 8.28
N LYS A 99 -13.20 6.14 8.00
CA LYS A 99 -12.00 6.03 8.84
C LYS A 99 -11.34 7.36 9.17
N GLY A 100 -11.58 8.40 8.36
CA GLY A 100 -11.08 9.76 8.54
C GLY A 100 -9.62 9.96 8.13
N ARG A 101 -8.92 8.89 7.74
CA ARG A 101 -7.48 8.91 7.50
C ARG A 101 -7.12 7.92 6.40
N THR A 102 -6.47 8.41 5.35
CA THR A 102 -5.72 7.57 4.40
C THR A 102 -4.27 7.54 4.85
N ILE A 103 -3.66 6.36 4.97
CA ILE A 103 -2.34 6.19 5.59
C ILE A 103 -1.42 5.42 4.64
N VAL A 104 -0.25 5.99 4.36
CA VAL A 104 0.90 5.33 3.72
C VAL A 104 2.05 5.34 4.72
N GLY A 105 2.59 4.17 5.04
CA GLY A 105 3.68 4.00 6.00
C GLY A 105 5.03 4.50 5.49
N ASN A 106 6.08 3.74 5.77
CA ASN A 106 7.46 4.16 5.57
C ASN A 106 8.16 3.38 4.45
N ASN A 107 9.19 3.97 3.85
CA ASN A 107 10.09 3.32 2.89
C ASN A 107 9.37 2.74 1.66
N ASN A 108 8.23 3.30 1.26
CA ASN A 108 7.48 2.83 0.11
C ASN A 108 7.97 3.51 -1.18
N LEU A 109 7.87 2.78 -2.29
CA LEU A 109 7.98 3.32 -3.64
C LEU A 109 6.61 3.26 -4.31
N LEU A 110 5.97 4.41 -4.48
CA LEU A 110 4.78 4.55 -5.31
C LEU A 110 5.22 5.10 -6.66
N MET A 111 5.18 4.26 -7.70
CA MET A 111 5.60 4.66 -9.04
C MET A 111 4.56 5.56 -9.72
N GLU A 112 4.88 6.05 -10.92
CA GLU A 112 4.13 7.15 -11.54
C GLU A 112 2.64 6.81 -11.73
N GLY A 113 1.77 7.79 -11.50
CA GLY A 113 0.34 7.65 -11.74
C GLY A 113 -0.39 6.70 -10.79
N VAL A 114 0.27 6.15 -9.76
CA VAL A 114 -0.40 5.36 -8.72
C VAL A 114 -1.50 6.17 -8.05
N HIS A 115 -2.63 5.51 -7.76
CA HIS A 115 -3.75 6.11 -7.04
C HIS A 115 -3.99 5.37 -5.72
N VAL A 116 -3.95 6.11 -4.61
CA VAL A 116 -4.35 5.69 -3.28
C VAL A 116 -5.66 6.41 -2.95
N ALA A 117 -6.77 5.66 -2.95
CA ALA A 117 -8.09 6.19 -2.62
C ALA A 117 -8.23 6.50 -1.12
N HIS A 118 -9.39 7.06 -0.78
CA HIS A 118 -9.77 7.40 0.59
C HIS A 118 -9.72 6.18 1.52
N ASP A 119 -9.28 6.41 2.77
CA ASP A 119 -9.32 5.45 3.88
C ASP A 119 -8.48 4.17 3.65
N ALA A 120 -7.65 4.18 2.60
CA ALA A 120 -6.69 3.13 2.32
C ALA A 120 -5.56 3.13 3.36
N LEU A 121 -5.03 1.93 3.63
CA LEU A 121 -3.87 1.72 4.47
C LEU A 121 -2.80 0.98 3.65
N VAL A 122 -1.64 1.61 3.48
CA VAL A 122 -0.45 0.98 2.90
C VAL A 122 0.62 0.94 3.98
N GLY A 123 1.18 -0.24 4.24
CA GLY A 123 2.23 -0.47 5.23
C GLY A 123 3.60 0.08 4.80
N ASN A 124 4.64 -0.69 5.07
CA ASN A 124 6.03 -0.28 4.93
C ASN A 124 6.81 -1.09 3.89
N GLY A 125 7.75 -0.44 3.20
CA GLY A 125 8.66 -1.12 2.28
C GLY A 125 7.98 -1.74 1.07
N CYS A 126 6.81 -1.24 0.69
CA CYS A 126 6.02 -1.70 -0.45
C CYS A 126 6.51 -1.06 -1.75
N ILE A 127 6.36 -1.78 -2.86
CA ILE A 127 6.64 -1.28 -4.19
C ILE A 127 5.36 -1.38 -5.01
N ILE A 128 4.81 -0.23 -5.41
CA ILE A 128 3.56 -0.14 -6.16
C ILE A 128 3.88 0.41 -7.55
N GLY A 129 3.71 -0.44 -8.56
CA GLY A 129 4.08 -0.17 -9.95
C GLY A 129 3.16 0.82 -10.64
N ASN A 130 3.64 1.37 -11.76
CA ASN A 130 3.03 2.46 -12.51
C ASN A 130 1.50 2.29 -12.67
N SER A 131 0.76 3.36 -12.40
CA SER A 131 -0.67 3.48 -12.63
C SER A 131 -1.53 2.38 -11.97
N THR A 132 -1.02 1.72 -10.92
CA THR A 132 -1.85 0.86 -10.07
C THR A 132 -2.91 1.67 -9.34
N LYS A 133 -4.13 1.14 -9.27
CA LYS A 133 -5.27 1.80 -8.64
C LYS A 133 -5.72 1.00 -7.41
N MET A 134 -5.59 1.62 -6.25
CA MET A 134 -6.06 1.12 -4.96
C MET A 134 -7.36 1.84 -4.62
N ALA A 135 -8.49 1.12 -4.64
CA ALA A 135 -9.79 1.67 -4.30
C ALA A 135 -9.95 1.91 -2.78
N GLY A 136 -11.10 2.43 -2.37
CA GLY A 136 -11.34 2.87 -0.99
C GLY A 136 -11.16 1.76 0.04
N GLU A 137 -10.68 2.14 1.22
CA GLU A 137 -10.63 1.29 2.42
C GLU A 137 -9.79 0.00 2.32
N ILE A 138 -8.98 -0.14 1.27
CA ILE A 138 -8.06 -1.27 1.11
C ILE A 138 -6.97 -1.30 2.18
N ILE A 139 -6.37 -2.47 2.36
CA ILE A 139 -5.20 -2.68 3.21
C ILE A 139 -4.10 -3.38 2.40
N ILE A 140 -2.88 -2.84 2.45
CA ILE A 140 -1.66 -3.48 1.95
C ILE A 140 -0.68 -3.58 3.10
N ASP A 141 -0.34 -4.81 3.48
CA ASP A 141 0.65 -5.09 4.51
C ASP A 141 2.08 -4.87 3.99
N ASP A 142 3.03 -4.92 4.91
CA ASP A 142 4.42 -4.58 4.66
C ASP A 142 5.04 -5.41 3.53
N ASN A 143 5.97 -4.81 2.80
CA ASN A 143 6.85 -5.50 1.85
C ASN A 143 6.14 -6.16 0.65
N ALA A 144 4.89 -5.82 0.39
CA ALA A 144 4.17 -6.22 -0.81
C ALA A 144 4.77 -5.59 -2.07
N ILE A 145 4.78 -6.33 -3.17
CA ILE A 145 5.14 -5.83 -4.50
C ILE A 145 3.92 -5.96 -5.40
N VAL A 146 3.43 -4.84 -5.89
CA VAL A 146 2.31 -4.75 -6.83
C VAL A 146 2.85 -4.22 -8.14
N SER A 147 2.75 -5.01 -9.22
CA SER A 147 3.23 -4.59 -10.54
C SER A 147 2.35 -3.49 -11.15
N ALA A 148 2.77 -2.93 -12.28
CA ALA A 148 2.05 -1.86 -12.95
C ALA A 148 0.64 -2.26 -13.41
N ASN A 149 -0.25 -1.27 -13.53
CA ASN A 149 -1.63 -1.36 -14.02
C ASN A 149 -2.50 -2.38 -13.27
N VAL A 150 -2.23 -2.63 -11.99
CA VAL A 150 -3.08 -3.48 -11.16
C VAL A 150 -4.31 -2.71 -10.69
N LEU A 151 -5.47 -3.39 -10.67
CA LEU A 151 -6.73 -2.85 -10.13
C LEU A 151 -7.14 -3.60 -8.88
N MET A 152 -7.11 -2.91 -7.73
CA MET A 152 -7.48 -3.45 -6.43
C MET A 152 -8.84 -2.88 -6.01
N HIS A 153 -9.85 -3.74 -5.91
CA HIS A 153 -11.20 -3.37 -5.50
C HIS A 153 -11.26 -2.92 -4.03
N GLN A 154 -12.28 -2.12 -3.68
CA GLN A 154 -12.43 -1.61 -2.32
C GLN A 154 -12.55 -2.75 -1.29
N PHE A 155 -12.07 -2.47 -0.07
CA PHE A 155 -12.03 -3.38 1.08
C PHE A 155 -11.14 -4.62 0.94
N CYS A 156 -10.41 -4.78 -0.17
CA CYS A 156 -9.48 -5.90 -0.29
C CYS A 156 -8.28 -5.73 0.66
N HIS A 157 -7.74 -6.87 1.12
CA HIS A 157 -6.51 -6.96 1.90
C HIS A 157 -5.44 -7.71 1.10
N VAL A 158 -4.25 -7.12 1.01
CA VAL A 158 -3.05 -7.72 0.43
C VAL A 158 -2.03 -7.97 1.53
N GLY A 159 -1.68 -9.23 1.75
CA GLY A 159 -0.71 -9.63 2.76
C GLY A 159 0.74 -9.33 2.38
N SER A 160 1.64 -9.46 3.36
CA SER A 160 3.05 -9.11 3.22
C SER A 160 3.77 -9.97 2.19
N HIS A 161 4.83 -9.43 1.60
CA HIS A 161 5.75 -10.15 0.70
C HIS A 161 5.13 -10.79 -0.55
N VAL A 162 3.91 -10.42 -0.92
CA VAL A 162 3.30 -10.89 -2.17
C VAL A 162 4.01 -10.31 -3.39
N MET A 163 3.78 -10.94 -4.54
CA MET A 163 4.05 -10.36 -5.85
C MET A 163 2.77 -10.44 -6.70
N ILE A 164 2.13 -9.30 -6.94
CA ILE A 164 0.99 -9.21 -7.86
C ILE A 164 1.52 -8.87 -9.26
N GLN A 165 1.21 -9.71 -10.25
CA GLN A 165 1.64 -9.52 -11.63
C GLN A 165 0.92 -8.36 -12.33
N GLY A 166 1.56 -7.80 -13.35
CA GLY A 166 1.08 -6.58 -14.01
C GLY A 166 -0.23 -6.78 -14.75
N GLY A 167 -1.09 -5.77 -14.71
CA GLY A 167 -2.40 -5.77 -15.37
C GLY A 167 -3.47 -6.62 -14.68
N CYS A 168 -3.15 -7.30 -13.57
CA CYS A 168 -4.13 -8.09 -12.83
C CYS A 168 -5.19 -7.21 -12.16
N ARG A 169 -6.36 -7.80 -11.94
CA ARG A 169 -7.47 -7.18 -11.21
C ARG A 169 -8.07 -8.17 -10.23
N PHE A 170 -8.45 -7.69 -9.04
CA PHE A 170 -8.96 -8.58 -8.00
C PHE A 170 -9.96 -7.89 -7.07
N SER A 171 -10.90 -8.70 -6.56
CA SER A 171 -11.95 -8.29 -5.62
C SER A 171 -12.05 -9.18 -4.39
N LYS A 172 -11.01 -9.99 -4.15
CA LYS A 172 -10.80 -10.89 -3.01
C LYS A 172 -9.40 -10.69 -2.45
N ASP A 173 -9.19 -11.11 -1.22
CA ASP A 173 -7.93 -10.89 -0.52
C ASP A 173 -6.80 -11.75 -1.11
N ILE A 174 -5.57 -11.25 -1.02
CA ILE A 174 -4.36 -11.93 -1.50
C ILE A 174 -3.52 -12.28 -0.27
N PRO A 175 -3.45 -13.56 0.13
CA PRO A 175 -2.75 -13.96 1.34
C PRO A 175 -1.23 -13.78 1.18
N PRO A 176 -0.48 -13.69 2.29
CA PRO A 176 0.91 -13.27 2.26
C PRO A 176 1.82 -14.22 1.49
N TYR A 177 2.98 -13.74 1.04
CA TYR A 177 4.03 -14.53 0.40
C TYR A 177 3.72 -15.12 -0.98
N ILE A 178 2.49 -15.01 -1.51
CA ILE A 178 2.14 -15.63 -2.80
C ILE A 178 2.50 -14.76 -4.01
N ILE A 179 2.55 -15.39 -5.17
CA ILE A 179 2.44 -14.73 -6.47
C ILE A 179 0.98 -14.81 -6.90
N ALA A 180 0.37 -13.67 -7.20
CA ALA A 180 -0.96 -13.59 -7.79
C ALA A 180 -0.84 -13.08 -9.23
N GLY A 181 -1.42 -13.81 -10.18
CA GLY A 181 -1.24 -13.53 -11.61
C GLY A 181 -2.32 -14.11 -12.50
N ARG A 182 -2.20 -13.91 -13.82
CA ARG A 182 -3.16 -14.34 -14.87
C ARG A 182 -4.46 -13.51 -14.93
N GLU A 183 -5.32 -13.88 -15.88
CA GLU A 183 -6.67 -13.34 -16.06
C GLU A 183 -7.64 -14.52 -16.32
N PRO A 184 -8.64 -14.76 -15.43
CA PRO A 184 -8.83 -14.13 -14.13
C PRO A 184 -7.64 -14.33 -13.18
N ILE A 185 -7.52 -13.47 -12.15
CA ILE A 185 -6.43 -13.57 -11.18
C ILE A 185 -6.46 -14.94 -10.47
N ALA A 186 -5.28 -15.52 -10.31
CA ALA A 186 -5.12 -16.79 -9.62
C ALA A 186 -3.83 -16.93 -8.83
N PHE A 187 -3.85 -17.84 -7.85
CA PHE A 187 -2.64 -18.28 -7.15
C PHE A 187 -1.65 -18.87 -8.17
N SER A 188 -0.43 -18.33 -8.18
CA SER A 188 0.61 -18.68 -9.15
C SER A 188 1.91 -19.13 -8.48
N GLY A 189 1.81 -19.76 -7.30
CA GLY A 189 2.93 -20.21 -6.49
C GLY A 189 3.36 -19.19 -5.44
N ILE A 190 4.46 -19.48 -4.74
CA ILE A 190 5.03 -18.58 -3.72
C ILE A 190 6.05 -17.62 -4.33
N ASN A 191 6.21 -16.44 -3.73
CA ASN A 191 7.18 -15.41 -4.13
C ASN A 191 8.61 -15.77 -3.68
N ILE A 192 9.08 -16.95 -4.09
CA ILE A 192 10.37 -17.51 -3.67
C ILE A 192 11.55 -16.57 -3.93
N ILE A 193 11.50 -15.79 -5.03
CA ILE A 193 12.54 -14.81 -5.36
C ILE A 193 12.55 -13.69 -4.32
N GLY A 194 11.39 -13.15 -3.97
CA GLY A 194 11.26 -12.10 -2.95
C GLY A 194 11.70 -12.58 -1.57
N LEU A 195 11.28 -13.78 -1.17
CA LEU A 195 11.65 -14.37 0.12
C LEU A 195 13.16 -14.59 0.24
N ARG A 196 13.79 -15.19 -0.78
CA ARG A 196 15.26 -15.40 -0.79
C ARG A 196 16.04 -14.09 -0.75
N ARG A 197 15.60 -13.06 -1.47
CA ARG A 197 16.24 -11.73 -1.45
C ARG A 197 16.16 -11.05 -0.08
N ARG A 198 15.17 -11.41 0.74
CA ARG A 198 14.99 -10.91 2.11
C ARG A 198 15.60 -11.83 3.17
N GLY A 199 16.34 -12.86 2.77
CA GLY A 199 17.11 -13.70 3.68
C GLY A 199 16.29 -14.75 4.44
N PHE A 200 15.07 -15.07 3.99
CA PHE A 200 14.31 -16.18 4.57
C PHE A 200 15.07 -17.50 4.41
N ALA A 201 15.12 -18.29 5.48
CA ALA A 201 15.72 -19.62 5.46
C ALA A 201 14.98 -20.55 4.49
N ASN A 202 15.68 -21.49 3.85
CA ASN A 202 15.07 -22.37 2.86
C ASN A 202 13.99 -23.26 3.48
N GLU A 203 14.16 -23.67 4.73
CA GLU A 203 13.23 -24.48 5.50
C GLU A 203 11.91 -23.73 5.74
N VAL A 204 11.99 -22.42 6.03
CA VAL A 204 10.82 -21.54 6.19
C VAL A 204 10.09 -21.36 4.85
N ILE A 205 10.84 -21.14 3.76
CA ILE A 205 10.27 -21.03 2.41
C ILE A 205 9.54 -22.32 2.03
N GLU A 206 10.12 -23.47 2.33
CA GLU A 206 9.51 -24.78 2.06
C GLU A 206 8.27 -25.02 2.92
N SER A 207 8.28 -24.59 4.19
CA SER A 207 7.10 -24.61 5.06
C SER A 207 5.96 -23.76 4.49
N ILE A 208 6.23 -22.50 4.10
CA ILE A 208 5.25 -21.61 3.44
C ILE A 208 4.71 -22.26 2.16
N HIS A 209 5.58 -22.85 1.34
CA HIS A 209 5.19 -23.50 0.09
C HIS A 209 4.23 -24.66 0.35
N ASN A 210 4.53 -25.53 1.32
CA ASN A 210 3.71 -26.67 1.66
C ASN A 210 2.36 -26.27 2.26
N ALA A 211 2.32 -25.22 3.08
CA ALA A 211 1.06 -24.64 3.57
C ALA A 211 0.15 -24.20 2.40
N TYR A 212 0.70 -23.50 1.41
CA TYR A 212 -0.09 -23.09 0.24
C TYR A 212 -0.51 -24.23 -0.68
N ARG A 213 0.26 -25.33 -0.75
CA ARG A 213 -0.20 -26.56 -1.43
C ARG A 213 -1.44 -27.15 -0.74
N ILE A 214 -1.50 -27.09 0.59
CA ILE A 214 -2.69 -27.52 1.33
C ILE A 214 -3.89 -26.61 1.02
N ILE A 215 -3.68 -25.29 1.06
CA ILE A 215 -4.75 -24.31 0.84
C ILE A 215 -5.32 -24.36 -0.59
N TYR A 216 -4.46 -24.46 -1.61
CA TYR A 216 -4.86 -24.28 -3.00
C TYR A 216 -4.96 -25.57 -3.82
N GLN A 217 -4.26 -26.63 -3.43
CA GLN A 217 -4.02 -27.80 -4.31
C GLN A 217 -4.46 -29.14 -3.71
N SER A 218 -5.01 -29.15 -2.48
CA SER A 218 -5.43 -30.39 -1.81
C SER A 218 -6.92 -30.70 -1.91
N GLY A 219 -7.70 -29.88 -2.62
CA GLY A 219 -9.15 -30.05 -2.77
C GLY A 219 -9.96 -29.81 -1.49
N LEU A 220 -9.31 -29.37 -0.41
CA LEU A 220 -9.93 -29.05 0.87
C LEU A 220 -10.64 -27.69 0.79
N ASN A 221 -11.68 -27.53 1.61
CA ASN A 221 -12.21 -26.19 1.85
C ASN A 221 -11.29 -25.40 2.80
N THR A 222 -11.50 -24.08 2.91
CA THR A 222 -10.62 -23.20 3.70
C THR A 222 -10.50 -23.65 5.16
N THR A 223 -11.61 -24.01 5.81
CA THR A 223 -11.62 -24.42 7.22
C THR A 223 -10.83 -25.71 7.44
N GLU A 224 -11.01 -26.69 6.56
CA GLU A 224 -10.28 -27.96 6.59
C GLU A 224 -8.78 -27.76 6.32
N ALA A 225 -8.44 -26.91 5.34
CA ALA A 225 -7.06 -26.61 5.01
C ALA A 225 -6.32 -25.92 6.18
N LEU A 226 -6.95 -24.93 6.82
CA LEU A 226 -6.37 -24.25 7.98
C LEU A 226 -6.16 -25.20 9.15
N LYS A 227 -7.17 -26.01 9.49
CA LYS A 227 -7.05 -27.00 10.56
C LYS A 227 -5.91 -27.98 10.28
N LYS A 228 -5.80 -28.46 9.04
CA LYS A 228 -4.72 -29.38 8.65
C LYS A 228 -3.34 -28.74 8.82
N ILE A 229 -3.18 -27.46 8.47
CA ILE A 229 -1.91 -26.75 8.67
C ILE A 229 -1.60 -26.63 10.18
N GLU A 230 -2.58 -26.28 11.01
CA GLU A 230 -2.40 -26.18 12.46
C GLU A 230 -1.99 -27.51 13.12
N ASP A 231 -2.51 -28.63 12.61
CA ASP A 231 -2.24 -29.96 13.14
C ASP A 231 -0.88 -30.54 12.65
N GLU A 232 -0.46 -30.22 11.41
CA GLU A 232 0.69 -30.86 10.75
C GLU A 232 1.98 -30.02 10.75
N PHE A 233 1.91 -28.69 10.91
CA PHE A 233 3.05 -27.79 10.77
C PHE A 233 3.63 -27.37 12.12
N GLU A 234 4.96 -27.22 12.19
CA GLU A 234 5.59 -26.56 13.31
C GLU A 234 5.20 -25.08 13.36
N LYS A 235 4.90 -24.58 14.56
CA LYS A 235 4.54 -23.18 14.76
C LYS A 235 5.70 -22.27 14.39
N SER A 236 5.40 -21.29 13.56
CA SER A 236 6.33 -20.23 13.17
C SER A 236 5.54 -18.96 12.88
N PRO A 237 6.15 -17.77 13.07
CA PRO A 237 5.48 -16.50 12.79
C PRO A 237 4.89 -16.42 11.38
N GLU A 238 5.54 -17.04 10.39
CA GLU A 238 5.11 -17.04 9.00
C GLU A 238 3.86 -17.90 8.77
N ILE A 239 3.82 -19.09 9.36
CA ILE A 239 2.65 -19.97 9.25
C ILE A 239 1.46 -19.42 10.03
N ASP A 240 1.69 -18.91 11.24
CA ASP A 240 0.65 -18.27 12.06
C ASP A 240 0.04 -17.07 11.31
N TYR A 241 0.88 -16.25 10.63
CA TYR A 241 0.39 -15.14 9.83
C TYR A 241 -0.46 -15.58 8.62
N ILE A 242 -0.09 -16.66 7.91
CA ILE A 242 -0.93 -17.23 6.85
C ILE A 242 -2.29 -17.63 7.40
N ILE A 243 -2.30 -18.36 8.53
CA ILE A 243 -3.53 -18.86 9.15
C ILE A 243 -4.43 -17.69 9.56
N ASP A 244 -3.87 -16.72 10.30
CA ASP A 244 -4.62 -15.59 10.82
C ASP A 244 -5.16 -14.69 9.71
N PHE A 245 -4.37 -14.45 8.66
CA PHE A 245 -4.82 -13.68 7.50
C PHE A 245 -6.03 -14.36 6.84
N ILE A 246 -5.92 -15.65 6.51
CA ILE A 246 -6.97 -16.35 5.78
C ILE A 246 -8.23 -16.54 6.64
N ARG A 247 -8.06 -16.80 7.93
CA ARG A 247 -9.15 -16.97 8.89
C ARG A 247 -9.97 -15.70 9.05
N ASN A 248 -9.32 -14.54 9.05
CA ASN A 248 -9.97 -13.25 9.27
C ASN A 248 -10.32 -12.51 7.97
N SER A 249 -10.11 -13.13 6.80
CA SER A 249 -10.43 -12.55 5.50
C SER A 249 -11.93 -12.33 5.33
N GLU A 250 -12.35 -11.07 5.26
CA GLU A 250 -13.77 -10.68 5.11
C GLU A 250 -14.32 -10.99 3.71
N ARG A 251 -13.44 -10.98 2.70
CA ARG A 251 -13.82 -11.15 1.29
C ARG A 251 -13.54 -12.55 0.76
N GLY A 252 -12.95 -13.39 1.60
CA GLY A 252 -12.27 -14.62 1.19
C GLY A 252 -11.06 -14.32 0.31
N ILE A 253 -10.24 -15.36 0.08
CA ILE A 253 -9.02 -15.25 -0.71
C ILE A 253 -9.24 -15.54 -2.21
N ILE A 254 -8.36 -15.00 -3.05
CA ILE A 254 -8.26 -15.37 -4.48
C ILE A 254 -8.04 -16.89 -4.63
N LYS A 255 -8.38 -17.45 -5.80
CA LYS A 255 -8.30 -18.90 -6.08
C LYS A 255 -7.17 -19.27 -7.02
#